data_AF-A0A7K3WNQ1-F1
#
_entry.id   AF-A0A7K3WNQ1-F1
#
_cell.length_a   1.000
_cell.length_b   1.000
_cell.length_c   1.000
_cell.angle_alpha   90.00
_cell.angle_beta   90.00
_cell.angle_gamma   90.00
#
_symmetry.space_group_name_H-M   'P 1'
#
loop_
_entity.id
_entity.type
_entity.pdbx_description
1 polymer ?
#
loop_
_entity_poly.entity_id
_entity_poly.type
_entity_poly.pdbx_seq_one_letter_code
_entity_poly.pdbx_strand_id
1 'polypeptide(L)'
;MIFFSDPFPAKCSDRSTLPKKHPHSGEPQDWFADKVLQRHGMYGLSFDFFVDWSLSKPSLTPVIWIKKILSKNHDYAQVQRHLNTIMTIELGESYLHRLEALKHVNNLKIQFIIFRDDLDWSSFKASLLVATFNGLESNGFDFSGELIKIQDFKSRIKAFSGGPIRIGSKGLTYGTSNLECYLSNTSSLYPGDVDLIIFDQAHRPIAILEYKKHTLKSPITNQKLSNYYPRPDGRKYNRLAILRTYLENTKARIPLFVIYFPTMPKSTEGRIEILKGETGNLETDSATNFCLPANESLAKYDNVIEKLLEAIAKHNTIN
;
A
#
# COMPACT_ATOMS: atom_id res chain seq x y z
N MET A 1 -16.15 19.11 8.16
CA MET A 1 -14.83 19.78 8.12
C MET A 1 -13.82 18.69 7.84
N ILE A 2 -13.04 18.79 6.76
CA ILE A 2 -12.14 17.69 6.33
C ILE A 2 -10.77 17.92 6.97
N PHE A 3 -10.34 17.00 7.83
CA PHE A 3 -9.04 17.06 8.50
C PHE A 3 -7.93 16.44 7.66
N PHE A 4 -8.22 15.32 7.01
CA PHE A 4 -7.23 14.49 6.35
C PHE A 4 -7.49 14.32 4.86
N SER A 5 -6.40 14.14 4.11
CA SER A 5 -6.45 13.60 2.75
C SER A 5 -5.47 12.45 2.61
N ASP A 6 -5.73 11.55 1.67
CA ASP A 6 -4.78 10.50 1.34
C ASP A 6 -3.58 11.07 0.56
N PRO A 7 -2.37 10.52 0.75
CA PRO A 7 -1.24 10.84 -0.09
C PRO A 7 -1.48 10.46 -1.55
N PHE A 8 -0.83 11.18 -2.46
CA PHE A 8 -0.95 10.95 -3.88
C PHE A 8 0.42 10.93 -4.54
N PRO A 9 0.63 10.09 -5.57
CA PRO A 9 1.91 10.03 -6.26
C PRO A 9 2.12 11.31 -7.08
N ALA A 10 3.27 11.95 -6.89
CA ALA A 10 3.73 13.08 -7.70
C ALA A 10 5.26 13.13 -7.72
N LYS A 11 5.82 13.87 -8.68
CA LYS A 11 7.27 13.99 -8.82
C LYS A 11 7.86 14.67 -7.58
N CYS A 12 8.94 14.11 -7.04
CA CYS A 12 9.54 14.62 -5.79
C CYS A 12 10.11 16.03 -5.93
N SER A 13 10.57 16.41 -7.12
CA SER A 13 11.09 17.76 -7.39
C SER A 13 9.99 18.80 -7.64
N ASP A 14 8.77 18.35 -7.95
CA ASP A 14 7.64 19.20 -8.29
C ASP A 14 6.33 18.41 -8.12
N ARG A 15 5.65 18.66 -7.00
CA ARG A 15 4.42 17.96 -6.62
C ARG A 15 3.23 18.28 -7.53
N SER A 16 3.32 19.30 -8.39
CA SER A 16 2.28 19.57 -9.40
C SER A 16 2.38 18.62 -10.60
N THR A 17 3.54 17.98 -10.81
CA THR A 17 3.74 16.99 -11.87
C THR A 17 3.28 15.60 -11.41
N LEU A 18 2.12 15.15 -11.92
CA LEU A 18 1.55 13.84 -11.64
C LEU A 18 2.07 12.74 -12.58
N PRO A 19 2.13 11.46 -12.14
CA PRO A 19 2.40 10.34 -13.03
C PRO A 19 1.34 10.23 -14.14
N LYS A 20 1.77 9.74 -15.31
CA LYS A 20 0.84 9.45 -16.41
C LYS A 20 -0.18 8.38 -16.00
N LYS A 21 -1.42 8.59 -16.42
CA LYS A 21 -2.55 7.65 -16.26
C LYS A 21 -3.07 7.23 -17.63
N HIS A 22 -3.75 6.10 -17.72
CA HIS A 22 -4.45 5.74 -18.96
C HIS A 22 -5.64 6.70 -19.16
N PRO A 23 -5.78 7.38 -20.30
CA PRO A 23 -6.83 8.40 -20.46
C PRO A 23 -8.24 7.80 -20.44
N HIS A 24 -8.42 6.58 -20.92
CA HIS A 24 -9.72 5.91 -20.96
C HIS A 24 -9.99 5.08 -19.71
N SER A 25 -8.94 4.52 -19.10
CA SER A 25 -9.08 3.46 -18.09
C SER A 25 -8.68 3.91 -16.69
N GLY A 26 -8.04 5.06 -16.52
CA GLY A 26 -7.60 5.50 -15.20
C GLY A 26 -6.43 4.67 -14.66
N GLU A 27 -6.48 4.31 -13.38
CA GLU A 27 -5.46 3.51 -12.69
C GLU A 27 -6.07 2.33 -11.91
N PRO A 28 -5.30 1.26 -11.61
CA PRO A 28 -5.80 0.11 -10.85
C PRO A 28 -6.45 0.46 -9.50
N GLN A 29 -6.01 1.54 -8.85
CA GLN A 29 -6.63 2.01 -7.61
C GLN A 29 -8.12 2.34 -7.80
N ASP A 30 -8.54 2.77 -8.99
CA ASP A 30 -9.95 3.00 -9.32
C ASP A 30 -10.69 1.68 -9.56
N TRP A 31 -10.03 0.73 -10.23
CA TRP A 31 -10.60 -0.57 -10.61
C TRP A 31 -10.88 -1.44 -9.40
N PHE A 32 -9.99 -1.39 -8.42
CA PHE A 32 -10.06 -2.13 -7.16
C PHE A 32 -10.48 -1.25 -5.98
N ALA A 33 -11.13 -0.12 -6.24
CA ALA A 33 -11.67 0.71 -5.18
C ALA A 33 -12.69 -0.07 -4.33
N ASP A 34 -12.77 0.25 -3.04
CA ASP A 34 -13.64 -0.46 -2.09
C ASP A 34 -15.10 -0.56 -2.54
N LYS A 35 -15.64 0.49 -3.15
CA LYS A 35 -16.99 0.53 -3.73
C LYS A 35 -17.20 -0.47 -4.87
N VAL A 36 -16.15 -0.82 -5.61
CA VAL A 36 -16.18 -1.87 -6.64
C VAL A 36 -16.10 -3.23 -5.96
N LEU A 37 -15.12 -3.44 -5.08
CA LEU A 37 -14.91 -4.71 -4.37
C LEU A 37 -16.15 -5.13 -3.56
N GLN A 38 -16.85 -4.19 -2.92
CA GLN A 38 -18.06 -4.46 -2.13
C GLN A 38 -19.19 -5.06 -2.96
N ARG A 39 -19.29 -4.75 -4.25
CA ARG A 39 -20.28 -5.38 -5.17
C ARG A 39 -20.07 -6.89 -5.31
N HIS A 40 -18.85 -7.35 -5.02
CA HIS A 40 -18.44 -8.75 -5.06
C HIS A 40 -18.22 -9.34 -3.66
N GLY A 41 -18.72 -8.68 -2.60
CA GLY A 41 -18.55 -9.17 -1.24
C GLY A 41 -17.10 -9.12 -0.75
N MET A 42 -16.30 -8.18 -1.24
CA MET A 42 -14.89 -8.02 -0.85
C MET A 42 -14.60 -6.60 -0.37
N TYR A 43 -13.43 -6.40 0.25
CA TYR A 43 -12.86 -5.08 0.51
C TYR A 43 -11.35 -5.09 0.37
N GLY A 44 -10.76 -3.90 0.21
CA GLY A 44 -9.33 -3.72 0.05
C GLY A 44 -8.70 -2.98 1.24
N LEU A 45 -7.46 -3.31 1.57
CA LEU A 45 -6.62 -2.49 2.46
C LEU A 45 -5.24 -2.30 1.83
N SER A 46 -4.73 -1.07 1.92
CA SER A 46 -3.37 -0.71 1.52
C SER A 46 -2.68 -0.04 2.71
N PHE A 47 -1.42 -0.37 2.94
CA PHE A 47 -0.64 0.17 4.05
C PHE A 47 0.87 0.02 3.77
N ASP A 48 1.66 0.82 4.47
CA ASP A 48 3.10 0.66 4.52
C ASP A 48 3.48 -0.32 5.64
N PHE A 49 4.47 -1.17 5.41
CA PHE A 49 4.86 -2.21 6.38
C PHE A 49 6.36 -2.39 6.46
N PHE A 50 6.85 -2.96 7.55
CA PHE A 50 8.28 -3.12 7.79
C PHE A 50 8.71 -4.57 7.68
N VAL A 51 9.94 -4.76 7.23
CA VAL A 51 10.65 -6.03 7.29
C VAL A 51 11.92 -5.78 8.09
N ASP A 52 12.16 -6.62 9.10
CA ASP A 52 13.44 -6.67 9.79
C ASP A 52 14.45 -7.43 8.92
N TRP A 53 15.34 -6.69 8.29
CA TRP A 53 16.37 -7.23 7.41
C TRP A 53 17.62 -7.72 8.15
N SER A 54 17.71 -7.48 9.45
CA SER A 54 18.87 -7.90 10.25
C SER A 54 18.86 -9.39 10.58
N LEU A 55 17.67 -10.01 10.51
CA LEU A 55 17.49 -11.42 10.79
C LEU A 55 18.07 -12.29 9.67
N SER A 56 18.59 -13.47 10.05
CA SER A 56 19.07 -14.48 9.10
C SER A 56 17.97 -14.93 8.12
N LYS A 57 16.73 -15.00 8.61
CA LYS A 57 15.51 -15.11 7.80
C LYS A 57 14.67 -13.84 8.03
N PRO A 58 14.72 -12.86 7.10
CA PRO A 58 13.95 -11.62 7.23
C PRO A 58 12.46 -11.90 7.47
N SER A 59 11.87 -11.17 8.41
CA SER A 59 10.46 -11.32 8.79
C SER A 59 9.77 -9.98 8.87
N LEU A 60 8.44 -10.00 8.84
CA LEU A 60 7.64 -8.80 9.07
C LEU A 60 7.91 -8.28 10.49
N THR A 61 8.14 -6.99 10.63
CA THR A 61 7.98 -6.30 11.93
C THR A 61 6.48 -6.06 12.11
N PRO A 62 5.84 -6.46 13.23
CA PRO A 62 4.39 -6.50 13.39
C PRO A 62 3.77 -5.10 13.62
N VAL A 63 4.09 -4.16 12.74
CA VAL A 63 3.60 -2.79 12.71
C VAL A 63 3.34 -2.38 11.27
N ILE A 64 2.14 -1.84 11.03
CA ILE A 64 1.76 -1.24 9.75
C ILE A 64 1.46 0.23 9.93
N TRP A 65 1.75 1.00 8.89
CA TRP A 65 1.55 2.44 8.83
C TRP A 65 0.53 2.79 7.76
N ILE A 66 -0.40 3.67 8.11
CA ILE A 66 -1.37 4.26 7.20
C ILE A 66 -1.11 5.77 7.17
N LYS A 67 -0.78 6.30 6.00
CA LYS A 67 -0.45 7.72 5.83
C LYS A 67 -1.71 8.57 5.79
N LYS A 68 -1.67 9.74 6.44
CA LYS A 68 -2.70 10.78 6.30
C LYS A 68 -2.03 12.16 6.22
N ILE A 69 -2.44 12.95 5.24
CA ILE A 69 -1.98 14.34 5.11
C ILE A 69 -2.93 15.23 5.91
N LEU A 70 -2.40 15.95 6.89
CA LEU A 70 -3.13 16.95 7.64
C LEU A 70 -3.36 18.21 6.79
N SER A 71 -4.61 18.63 6.69
CA SER A 71 -5.02 19.86 5.98
C SER A 71 -4.36 21.13 6.54
N LYS A 72 -4.18 22.14 5.69
CA LYS A 72 -3.50 23.41 6.04
C LYS A 72 -4.22 24.26 7.08
N ASN A 73 -5.49 24.00 7.28
CA ASN A 73 -6.33 24.75 8.19
C ASN A 73 -6.38 24.16 9.61
N HIS A 74 -5.58 23.11 9.86
CA HIS A 74 -5.56 22.38 11.13
C HIS A 74 -4.12 22.20 11.63
N ASP A 75 -3.98 22.10 12.94
CA ASP A 75 -2.72 21.82 13.61
C ASP A 75 -2.75 20.50 14.40
N TYR A 76 -1.58 19.99 14.76
CA TYR A 76 -1.47 18.73 15.47
C TYR A 76 -2.08 18.77 16.88
N ALA A 77 -2.05 19.91 17.57
CA ALA A 77 -2.58 20.04 18.93
C ALA A 77 -4.11 19.95 18.93
N GLN A 78 -4.77 20.53 17.94
CA GLN A 78 -6.21 20.39 17.69
C GLN A 78 -6.57 18.92 17.44
N VAL A 79 -5.83 18.25 16.55
CA VAL A 79 -6.08 16.84 16.24
C VAL A 79 -5.88 15.97 17.47
N GLN A 80 -4.80 16.16 18.24
CA GLN A 80 -4.54 15.40 19.46
C GLN A 80 -5.64 15.55 20.52
N ARG A 81 -6.18 16.77 20.71
CA ARG A 81 -7.23 17.02 21.71
C ARG A 81 -8.52 16.25 21.43
N HIS A 82 -8.83 16.00 20.17
CA HIS A 82 -10.07 15.35 19.72
C HIS A 82 -9.80 14.11 18.87
N LEU A 83 -8.70 13.40 19.18
CA LEU A 83 -8.15 12.37 18.30
C LEU A 83 -9.16 11.27 17.96
N ASN A 84 -9.77 10.64 18.96
CA ASN A 84 -10.70 9.53 18.75
C ASN A 84 -11.89 9.96 17.87
N THR A 85 -12.47 11.13 18.14
CA THR A 85 -13.61 11.67 17.38
C THR A 85 -13.20 12.01 15.94
N ILE A 86 -12.09 12.72 15.74
CA ILE A 86 -11.62 13.10 14.40
C ILE A 86 -11.29 11.86 13.58
N MET A 87 -10.54 10.91 14.14
CA MET A 87 -10.16 9.67 13.46
C MET A 87 -11.39 8.83 13.10
N THR A 88 -12.37 8.71 14.00
CA THR A 88 -13.60 7.96 13.74
C THR A 88 -14.41 8.57 12.59
N ILE A 89 -14.59 9.89 12.59
CA ILE A 89 -15.35 10.59 11.56
C ILE A 89 -14.64 10.53 10.20
N GLU A 90 -13.34 10.81 10.15
CA GLU A 90 -12.59 10.92 8.90
C GLU A 90 -12.33 9.56 8.23
N LEU A 91 -12.23 8.49 9.03
CA LEU A 91 -11.97 7.14 8.52
C LEU A 91 -13.27 6.35 8.28
N GLY A 92 -14.30 6.61 9.08
CA GLY A 92 -15.56 5.86 9.08
C GLY A 92 -15.46 4.53 9.82
N GLU A 93 -16.54 4.18 10.52
CA GLU A 93 -16.60 2.99 11.38
C GLU A 93 -16.36 1.69 10.62
N SER A 94 -16.89 1.56 9.41
CA SER A 94 -16.70 0.37 8.57
C SER A 94 -15.23 0.10 8.27
N TYR A 95 -14.42 1.13 8.04
CA TYR A 95 -12.98 0.98 7.82
C TYR A 95 -12.27 0.60 9.12
N LEU A 96 -12.65 1.23 10.24
CA LEU A 96 -12.06 0.94 11.54
C LEU A 96 -12.35 -0.48 12.03
N HIS A 97 -13.56 -1.02 11.81
CA HIS A 97 -13.86 -2.42 12.08
C HIS A 97 -13.01 -3.39 11.24
N ARG A 98 -12.71 -3.05 9.99
CA ARG A 98 -11.80 -3.86 9.15
C ARG A 98 -10.36 -3.82 9.68
N LEU A 99 -9.91 -2.66 10.15
CA LEU A 99 -8.60 -2.54 10.80
C LEU A 99 -8.55 -3.29 12.13
N GLU A 100 -9.63 -3.27 12.89
CA GLU A 100 -9.76 -4.03 14.14
C GLU A 100 -9.64 -5.53 13.89
N ALA A 101 -10.34 -6.05 12.88
CA ALA A 101 -10.22 -7.44 12.46
C ALA A 101 -8.79 -7.77 12.00
N LEU A 102 -8.18 -6.92 11.16
CA LEU A 102 -6.80 -7.10 10.70
C LEU A 102 -5.81 -7.16 11.87
N LYS A 103 -5.95 -6.24 12.83
CA LYS A 103 -5.15 -6.12 14.04
C LYS A 103 -5.20 -7.39 14.88
N HIS A 104 -6.40 -7.88 15.19
CA HIS A 104 -6.58 -9.05 16.05
C HIS A 104 -6.13 -10.34 15.39
N VAL A 105 -6.54 -10.57 14.13
CA VAL A 105 -6.23 -11.82 13.41
C VAL A 105 -4.73 -11.98 13.18
N ASN A 106 -4.01 -10.88 12.96
CA ASN A 106 -2.59 -10.92 12.58
C ASN A 106 -1.66 -10.40 13.67
N ASN A 107 -2.17 -10.08 14.86
CA ASN A 107 -1.38 -9.48 15.95
C ASN A 107 -0.54 -8.27 15.51
N LEU A 108 -1.18 -7.36 14.76
CA LEU A 108 -0.52 -6.17 14.20
C LEU A 108 -0.72 -4.94 15.10
N LYS A 109 0.32 -4.11 15.21
CA LYS A 109 0.18 -2.73 15.64
C LYS A 109 -0.18 -1.86 14.44
N ILE A 110 -1.28 -1.11 14.54
CA ILE A 110 -1.72 -0.20 13.47
C ILE A 110 -1.42 1.23 13.91
N GLN A 111 -0.69 1.97 13.07
CA GLN A 111 -0.40 3.38 13.33
C GLN A 111 -0.74 4.22 12.11
N PHE A 112 -1.27 5.41 12.36
CA PHE A 112 -1.49 6.44 11.36
C PHE A 112 -0.35 7.45 11.46
N ILE A 113 0.29 7.70 10.32
CA ILE A 113 1.36 8.70 10.19
C ILE A 113 0.70 9.94 9.62
N ILE A 114 0.37 10.89 10.51
CA ILE A 114 -0.33 12.12 10.20
C ILE A 114 0.69 13.24 10.06
N PHE A 115 0.83 13.78 8.86
CA PHE A 115 1.88 14.75 8.55
C PHE A 115 1.39 15.86 7.63
N ARG A 116 2.14 16.97 7.58
CA ARG A 116 1.86 18.13 6.74
C ARG A 116 2.73 18.09 5.49
N ASP A 117 2.13 18.02 4.30
CA ASP A 117 2.91 17.85 3.06
C ASP A 117 3.64 19.14 2.62
N ASP A 118 3.36 20.28 3.25
CA ASP A 118 3.97 21.58 2.97
C ASP A 118 5.07 21.99 3.96
N LEU A 119 5.51 21.09 4.84
CA LEU A 119 6.66 21.33 5.71
C LEU A 119 7.98 21.16 4.96
N ASP A 120 8.98 21.95 5.38
CA ASP A 120 10.38 21.65 5.11
C ASP A 120 10.85 20.49 6.01
N TRP A 121 10.81 19.28 5.46
CA TRP A 121 11.23 18.06 6.16
C TRP A 121 12.73 17.95 6.42
N SER A 122 13.55 18.84 5.82
CA SER A 122 14.97 18.91 6.13
C SER A 122 15.25 19.59 7.48
N SER A 123 14.30 20.40 7.97
CA SER A 123 14.39 21.11 9.24
C SER A 123 14.31 20.14 10.43
N PHE A 124 15.22 20.31 11.41
CA PHE A 124 15.19 19.54 12.66
C PHE A 124 13.95 19.82 13.53
N LYS A 125 13.21 20.90 13.23
CA LYS A 125 11.96 21.26 13.91
C LYS A 125 10.75 20.56 13.30
N ALA A 126 10.89 19.99 12.09
CA ALA A 126 9.80 19.28 11.44
C ALA A 126 9.31 18.12 12.32
N SER A 127 7.99 18.06 12.49
CA SER A 127 7.32 17.11 13.38
C SER A 127 6.08 16.54 12.70
N LEU A 128 5.67 15.36 13.16
CA LEU A 128 4.48 14.66 12.69
C LEU A 128 3.79 13.98 13.87
N LEU A 129 2.50 13.69 13.71
CA LEU A 129 1.71 12.98 14.71
C LEU A 129 1.63 11.49 14.33
N VAL A 130 2.05 10.62 15.25
CA VAL A 130 1.80 9.19 15.15
C VAL A 130 0.58 8.87 16.01
N ALA A 131 -0.53 8.50 15.38
CA ALA A 131 -1.72 8.03 16.07
C ALA A 131 -1.76 6.50 16.05
N THR A 132 -1.64 5.84 17.20
CA THR A 132 -1.76 4.38 17.31
C THR A 132 -3.22 4.02 17.52
N PHE A 133 -3.75 3.11 16.71
CA PHE A 133 -5.08 2.54 16.90
C PHE A 133 -5.01 1.42 17.94
N ASN A 134 -5.66 1.64 19.08
CA ASN A 134 -5.60 0.73 20.22
C ASN A 134 -6.66 -0.37 20.10
N GLY A 135 -7.81 -0.03 19.53
CA GLY A 135 -8.85 -0.98 19.14
C GLY A 135 -10.25 -0.44 19.39
N LEU A 136 -11.25 -1.33 19.39
CA LEU A 136 -12.60 -1.00 19.80
C LEU A 136 -12.74 -1.19 21.32
N GLU A 137 -13.10 -0.11 22.02
CA GLU A 137 -13.37 -0.09 23.46
C GLU A 137 -14.88 0.11 23.72
N SER A 138 -15.29 0.00 24.98
CA SER A 138 -16.70 0.20 25.40
C SER A 138 -17.32 1.54 24.96
N ASN A 139 -16.50 2.59 24.83
CA ASN A 139 -16.93 3.94 24.46
C ASN A 139 -16.64 4.28 22.98
N GLY A 140 -16.33 3.28 22.15
CA GLY A 140 -15.99 3.44 20.74
C GLY A 140 -14.51 3.19 20.43
N PHE A 141 -14.07 3.61 19.25
CA PHE A 141 -12.69 3.39 18.80
C PHE A 141 -11.69 4.25 19.57
N ASP A 142 -10.62 3.63 20.05
CA ASP A 142 -9.58 4.29 20.83
C ASP A 142 -8.27 4.49 20.07
N PHE A 143 -7.69 5.68 20.22
CA PHE A 143 -6.43 6.09 19.62
C PHE A 143 -5.54 6.81 20.63
N SER A 144 -4.25 6.53 20.58
CA SER A 144 -3.22 7.28 21.31
C SER A 144 -2.35 8.09 20.35
N GLY A 145 -2.13 9.37 20.65
CA GLY A 145 -1.40 10.30 19.78
C GLY A 145 -0.06 10.74 20.34
N GLU A 146 1.00 10.59 19.56
CA GLU A 146 2.37 11.00 19.91
C GLU A 146 2.92 11.97 18.86
N LEU A 147 3.22 13.21 19.25
CA LEU A 147 3.91 14.17 18.38
C LEU A 147 5.41 13.90 18.44
N ILE A 148 6.01 13.54 17.30
CA ILE A 148 7.44 13.19 17.21
C ILE A 148 8.16 14.08 16.21
N LYS A 149 9.45 14.33 16.48
CA LYS A 149 10.33 15.06 15.57
C LYS A 149 10.85 14.15 14.47
N ILE A 150 11.26 14.73 13.36
CA ILE A 150 11.78 14.00 12.19
C ILE A 150 12.98 13.10 12.53
N GLN A 151 13.83 13.47 13.50
CA GLN A 151 14.96 12.61 13.90
C GLN A 151 14.51 11.35 14.64
N ASP A 152 13.54 11.48 15.55
CA ASP A 152 12.97 10.33 16.27
C ASP A 152 12.20 9.43 15.31
N PHE A 153 11.51 10.02 14.33
CA PHE A 153 10.85 9.27 13.27
C PHE A 153 11.83 8.47 12.41
N LYS A 154 12.96 9.07 12.02
CA LYS A 154 14.05 8.39 11.30
C LYS A 154 14.64 7.24 12.12
N SER A 155 14.84 7.43 13.42
CA SER A 155 15.30 6.38 14.33
C SER A 155 14.28 5.24 14.43
N ARG A 156 12.99 5.56 14.51
CA ARG A 156 11.89 4.57 14.51
C ARG A 156 11.84 3.75 13.23
N ILE A 157 11.97 4.39 12.07
CA ILE A 157 12.05 3.69 10.76
C ILE A 157 13.20 2.69 10.75
N LYS A 158 14.40 3.10 11.19
CA LYS A 158 15.58 2.22 11.24
C LYS A 158 15.37 1.05 12.19
N ALA A 159 14.82 1.32 13.39
CA ALA A 159 14.54 0.28 14.37
C ALA A 159 13.59 -0.77 13.80
N PHE A 160 12.48 -0.35 13.18
CA PHE A 160 11.52 -1.28 12.57
C PHE A 160 12.05 -2.01 11.34
N SER A 161 13.07 -1.47 10.67
CA SER A 161 13.66 -2.05 9.46
C SER A 161 14.83 -3.00 9.74
N GLY A 162 15.21 -3.21 11.01
CA GLY A 162 16.44 -3.95 11.34
C GLY A 162 17.73 -3.17 11.05
N GLY A 163 17.65 -1.84 10.95
CA GLY A 163 18.81 -0.98 10.71
C GLY A 163 18.63 0.03 9.58
N PRO A 164 19.72 0.71 9.17
CA PRO A 164 19.68 1.73 8.13
C PRO A 164 19.43 1.16 6.74
N ILE A 165 18.47 1.74 6.01
CA ILE A 165 18.17 1.37 4.62
C ILE A 165 18.28 2.59 3.71
N ARG A 166 18.91 2.39 2.55
CA ARG A 166 19.00 3.35 1.45
C ARG A 166 18.43 2.74 0.16
N ILE A 167 17.82 3.58 -0.68
CA ILE A 167 17.38 3.21 -2.04
C ILE A 167 18.44 3.50 -3.11
N GLY A 168 19.44 4.33 -2.78
CA GLY A 168 20.50 4.80 -3.66
C GLY A 168 20.76 6.28 -3.46
N SER A 169 21.73 6.86 -4.19
CA SER A 169 22.06 8.29 -4.09
C SER A 169 21.04 9.21 -4.77
N LYS A 170 20.26 8.69 -5.72
CA LYS A 170 19.27 9.46 -6.50
C LYS A 170 17.99 9.77 -5.72
N GLY A 171 17.69 8.97 -4.68
CA GLY A 171 16.38 9.00 -4.02
C GLY A 171 15.23 8.62 -4.96
N LEU A 172 14.00 8.89 -4.52
CA LEU A 172 12.80 8.67 -5.31
C LEU A 172 12.62 9.76 -6.38
N THR A 173 12.22 9.34 -7.59
CA THR A 173 11.78 10.29 -8.63
C THR A 173 10.33 10.71 -8.42
N TYR A 174 9.48 9.77 -8.01
CA TYR A 174 8.10 9.98 -7.61
C TYR A 174 7.91 9.41 -6.20
N GLY A 175 7.17 10.14 -5.37
CA GLY A 175 6.78 9.70 -4.03
C GLY A 175 5.32 10.07 -3.77
N THR A 176 4.74 9.52 -2.71
CA THR A 176 3.36 9.83 -2.30
C THR A 176 3.25 11.09 -1.46
N SER A 177 4.37 11.58 -0.93
CA SER A 177 4.48 12.81 -0.13
C SER A 177 5.88 13.43 -0.20
N ASN A 178 6.00 14.70 0.18
CA ASN A 178 7.28 15.38 0.42
C ASN A 178 8.06 14.75 1.57
N LEU A 179 7.38 14.21 2.59
CA LEU A 179 8.02 13.45 3.68
C LEU A 179 8.76 12.22 3.13
N GLU A 180 8.08 11.42 2.31
CA GLU A 180 8.66 10.24 1.67
C GLU A 180 9.82 10.60 0.73
N CYS A 181 9.63 11.64 -0.09
CA CYS A 181 10.67 12.16 -0.97
C CYS A 181 11.93 12.59 -0.19
N TYR A 182 11.76 13.31 0.92
CA TYR A 182 12.87 13.67 1.80
C TYR A 182 13.57 12.41 2.36
N LEU A 183 12.81 11.49 2.95
CA LEU A 183 13.36 10.29 3.59
C LEU A 183 14.09 9.37 2.62
N SER A 184 13.68 9.35 1.34
CA SER A 184 14.35 8.59 0.28
C SER A 184 15.81 8.97 0.05
N ASN A 185 16.22 10.18 0.45
CA ASN A 185 17.58 10.68 0.37
C ASN A 185 18.39 10.43 1.67
N THR A 186 17.84 9.67 2.61
CA THR A 186 18.47 9.36 3.91
C THR A 186 18.74 7.86 4.08
N SER A 187 19.32 7.47 5.21
CA SER A 187 19.39 6.06 5.65
C SER A 187 18.16 5.56 6.39
N SER A 188 17.05 6.30 6.31
CA SER A 188 15.78 5.99 6.98
C SER A 188 14.69 5.98 5.91
N LEU A 189 14.92 5.19 4.86
CA LEU A 189 13.97 5.02 3.76
C LEU A 189 12.59 4.68 4.33
N TYR A 190 11.56 5.43 3.93
CA TYR A 190 10.19 5.17 4.33
C TYR A 190 9.83 3.70 4.01
N PRO A 191 9.10 2.98 4.88
CA PRO A 191 8.67 1.62 4.57
C PRO A 191 7.90 1.64 3.24
N GLY A 192 8.13 0.64 2.41
CA GLY A 192 7.28 0.47 1.23
C GLY A 192 5.92 -0.09 1.58
N ASP A 193 5.09 -0.09 0.57
CA ASP A 193 3.68 -0.35 0.59
C ASP A 193 3.34 -1.72 0.01
N VAL A 194 2.16 -2.20 0.40
CA VAL A 194 1.38 -3.13 -0.40
C VAL A 194 0.35 -2.30 -1.17
N ASP A 195 0.34 -2.44 -2.50
CA ASP A 195 -0.60 -1.68 -3.34
C ASP A 195 -2.05 -2.01 -2.95
N LEU A 196 -2.37 -3.30 -2.76
CA LEU A 196 -3.65 -3.74 -2.19
C LEU A 196 -3.58 -5.15 -1.62
N ILE A 197 -4.25 -5.38 -0.49
CA ILE A 197 -4.67 -6.71 -0.03
C ILE A 197 -6.19 -6.77 -0.13
N ILE A 198 -6.70 -7.81 -0.77
CA ILE A 198 -8.14 -8.05 -0.87
C ILE A 198 -8.54 -9.05 0.21
N PHE A 199 -9.65 -8.75 0.88
CA PHE A 199 -10.27 -9.57 1.90
C PHE A 199 -11.69 -9.94 1.51
N ASP A 200 -12.15 -11.10 1.98
CA ASP A 200 -13.56 -11.49 1.94
C ASP A 200 -14.36 -10.88 3.11
N GLN A 201 -15.67 -11.14 3.16
CA GLN A 201 -16.53 -10.69 4.27
C GLN A 201 -16.17 -11.30 5.64
N ALA A 202 -15.40 -12.38 5.67
CA ALA A 202 -14.93 -13.01 6.91
C ALA A 202 -13.56 -12.47 7.37
N HIS A 203 -13.10 -11.36 6.78
CA HIS A 203 -11.82 -10.71 7.06
C HIS A 203 -10.61 -11.59 6.75
N ARG A 204 -10.76 -12.59 5.88
CA ARG A 204 -9.65 -13.45 5.44
C ARG A 204 -8.97 -12.82 4.23
N PRO A 205 -7.64 -12.69 4.21
CA PRO A 205 -6.92 -12.22 3.02
C PRO A 205 -7.03 -13.28 1.92
N ILE A 206 -7.45 -12.86 0.73
CA ILE A 206 -7.65 -13.75 -0.43
C ILE A 206 -6.73 -13.41 -1.61
N ALA A 207 -6.11 -12.23 -1.64
CA ALA A 207 -5.12 -11.86 -2.63
C ALA A 207 -4.24 -10.69 -2.15
N ILE A 208 -2.97 -10.68 -2.58
CA ILE A 208 -2.08 -9.53 -2.50
C ILE A 208 -1.80 -9.05 -3.92
N LEU A 209 -1.97 -7.75 -4.17
CA LEU A 209 -1.74 -7.14 -5.48
C LEU A 209 -0.54 -6.19 -5.42
N GLU A 210 0.27 -6.25 -6.49
CA GLU A 210 1.29 -5.27 -6.85
C GLU A 210 0.92 -4.65 -8.19
N TYR A 211 0.96 -3.33 -8.30
CA TYR A 211 0.63 -2.61 -9.52
C TYR A 211 1.90 -2.18 -10.26
N LYS A 212 2.01 -2.57 -11.53
CA LYS A 212 3.14 -2.22 -12.39
C LYS A 212 2.70 -1.44 -13.60
N LYS A 213 3.07 -0.16 -13.61
CA LYS A 213 2.79 0.78 -14.68
C LYS A 213 3.69 0.50 -15.89
N HIS A 214 3.08 0.28 -17.04
CA HIS A 214 3.75 0.09 -18.32
C HIS A 214 3.71 1.38 -19.15
N THR A 215 4.85 2.05 -19.26
CA THR A 215 4.98 3.34 -19.96
C THR A 215 5.64 3.23 -21.33
N LEU A 216 6.01 2.02 -21.77
CA LEU A 216 6.69 1.79 -23.05
C LEU A 216 5.68 1.45 -24.16
N LYS A 217 6.12 1.57 -25.42
CA LYS A 217 5.28 1.27 -26.60
C LYS A 217 5.12 -0.21 -26.91
N SER A 218 5.86 -1.09 -26.22
CA SER A 218 5.78 -2.53 -26.46
C SER A 218 4.42 -3.10 -26.04
N PRO A 219 3.99 -4.24 -26.60
CA PRO A 219 2.77 -4.92 -26.16
C PRO A 219 2.76 -5.25 -24.66
N ILE A 220 1.58 -5.27 -24.05
CA ILE A 220 1.43 -5.59 -22.62
C ILE A 220 1.89 -7.02 -22.29
N THR A 221 1.81 -7.94 -23.25
CA THR A 221 2.30 -9.32 -23.14
C THR A 221 3.79 -9.42 -22.88
N ASN A 222 4.56 -8.37 -23.20
CA ASN A 222 5.99 -8.33 -22.91
C ASN A 222 6.28 -7.94 -21.44
N GLN A 223 5.26 -7.51 -20.69
CA GLN A 223 5.38 -7.25 -19.27
C GLN A 223 5.28 -8.56 -18.49
N LYS A 224 6.29 -8.82 -17.67
CA LYS A 224 6.43 -10.05 -16.90
C LYS A 224 7.32 -9.83 -15.69
N LEU A 225 7.20 -10.70 -14.68
CA LEU A 225 7.98 -10.61 -13.45
C LEU A 225 9.49 -10.51 -13.72
N SER A 226 10.01 -11.28 -14.67
CA SER A 226 11.44 -11.35 -15.00
C SER A 226 12.04 -10.03 -15.51
N ASN A 227 11.20 -9.04 -15.87
CA ASN A 227 11.68 -7.69 -16.21
C ASN A 227 12.09 -6.89 -14.97
N TYR A 228 11.67 -7.31 -13.78
CA TYR A 228 11.78 -6.55 -12.53
C TYR A 228 12.40 -7.35 -11.38
N TYR A 229 12.27 -8.67 -11.37
CA TYR A 229 12.74 -9.56 -10.31
C TYR A 229 13.74 -10.58 -10.87
N PRO A 230 14.88 -10.83 -10.18
CA PRO A 230 15.29 -10.27 -8.89
C PRO A 230 15.91 -8.86 -8.99
N ARG A 231 16.12 -8.33 -10.19
CA ARG A 231 16.64 -6.97 -10.40
C ARG A 231 15.78 -6.22 -11.43
N PRO A 232 15.57 -4.90 -11.26
CA PRO A 232 16.07 -4.04 -10.17
C PRO A 232 15.24 -4.07 -8.88
N ASP A 233 14.04 -4.66 -8.89
CA ASP A 233 13.03 -4.50 -7.84
C ASP A 233 13.02 -5.63 -6.79
N GLY A 234 14.08 -6.44 -6.69
CA GLY A 234 14.14 -7.63 -5.82
C GLY A 234 13.68 -7.38 -4.39
N ARG A 235 14.08 -6.25 -3.79
CA ARG A 235 13.66 -5.87 -2.43
C ARG A 235 12.14 -5.65 -2.33
N LYS A 236 11.49 -5.07 -3.35
CA LYS A 236 10.04 -4.84 -3.33
C LYS A 236 9.29 -6.17 -3.31
N TYR A 237 9.59 -7.05 -4.24
CA TYR A 237 8.91 -8.35 -4.33
C TYR A 237 9.22 -9.27 -3.15
N ASN A 238 10.47 -9.28 -2.65
CA ASN A 238 10.82 -10.05 -1.44
C ASN A 238 10.00 -9.61 -0.23
N ARG A 239 9.74 -8.30 -0.07
CA ARG A 239 8.88 -7.82 1.02
C ARG A 239 7.45 -8.28 0.91
N LEU A 240 6.89 -8.29 -0.30
CA LEU A 240 5.54 -8.81 -0.54
C LEU A 240 5.46 -10.31 -0.24
N ALA A 241 6.49 -11.09 -0.59
CA ALA A 241 6.56 -12.50 -0.23
C ALA A 241 6.64 -12.71 1.30
N ILE A 242 7.42 -11.89 2.01
CA ILE A 242 7.49 -11.92 3.48
C ILE A 242 6.14 -11.57 4.11
N LEU A 243 5.47 -10.51 3.61
CA LEU A 243 4.13 -10.13 4.05
C LEU A 243 3.13 -11.26 3.82
N ARG A 244 3.15 -11.89 2.63
CA ARG A 244 2.32 -13.05 2.31
C ARG A 244 2.52 -14.16 3.35
N THR A 245 3.76 -14.56 3.59
CA THR A 245 4.08 -15.62 4.57
C THR A 245 3.63 -15.26 5.98
N TYR A 246 3.70 -13.99 6.38
CA TYR A 246 3.21 -13.54 7.67
C TYR A 246 1.68 -13.65 7.78
N LEU A 247 0.95 -13.33 6.73
CA LEU A 247 -0.52 -13.34 6.71
C LEU A 247 -1.12 -14.75 6.53
N GLU A 248 -0.36 -15.70 6.00
CA GLU A 248 -0.85 -17.05 5.66
C GLU A 248 -1.27 -17.90 6.87
N ASN A 249 -0.92 -17.50 8.11
CA ASN A 249 -1.40 -18.02 9.42
C ASN A 249 -2.05 -19.42 9.42
N THR A 250 -1.37 -20.40 8.80
CA THR A 250 -1.60 -21.86 8.79
C THR A 250 -2.77 -22.47 8.00
N LYS A 251 -3.57 -21.73 7.19
CA LYS A 251 -4.79 -22.34 6.59
C LYS A 251 -4.96 -22.23 5.07
N ALA A 252 -4.35 -21.26 4.39
CA ALA A 252 -4.42 -21.18 2.92
C ALA A 252 -3.29 -20.30 2.39
N ARG A 253 -2.72 -20.69 1.24
CA ARG A 253 -1.72 -19.89 0.53
C ARG A 253 -2.40 -18.68 -0.12
N ILE A 254 -1.94 -17.47 0.20
CA ILE A 254 -2.52 -16.23 -0.32
C ILE A 254 -1.86 -15.94 -1.68
N PRO A 255 -2.59 -15.94 -2.81
CA PRO A 255 -1.99 -15.64 -4.09
C PRO A 255 -1.44 -14.20 -4.14
N LEU A 256 -0.22 -14.06 -4.68
CA LEU A 256 0.44 -12.79 -4.94
C LEU A 256 0.34 -12.50 -6.44
N PHE A 257 -0.29 -11.39 -6.81
CA PHE A 257 -0.50 -10.99 -8.19
C PHE A 257 0.30 -9.74 -8.54
N VAL A 258 0.75 -9.67 -9.80
CA VAL A 258 1.22 -8.43 -10.42
C VAL A 258 0.22 -8.01 -11.49
N ILE A 259 -0.33 -6.80 -11.35
CA ILE A 259 -1.24 -6.19 -12.32
C ILE A 259 -0.44 -5.19 -13.16
N TYR A 260 -0.16 -5.57 -14.40
CA TYR A 260 0.45 -4.70 -15.38
C TYR A 260 -0.61 -3.88 -16.11
N PHE A 261 -0.44 -2.57 -16.13
CA PHE A 261 -1.38 -1.65 -16.78
C PHE A 261 -0.66 -0.60 -17.63
N PRO A 262 -1.10 -0.34 -18.86
CA PRO A 262 -0.48 0.62 -19.76
C PRO A 262 -0.93 2.05 -19.48
N THR A 263 -0.10 3.03 -19.82
CA THR A 263 -0.49 4.45 -19.84
C THR A 263 -0.75 5.00 -21.25
N MET A 264 -0.50 4.20 -22.28
CA MET A 264 -0.57 4.64 -23.68
C MET A 264 -2.03 4.61 -24.18
N PRO A 265 -2.57 5.70 -24.77
CA PRO A 265 -3.99 5.79 -25.15
C PRO A 265 -4.50 4.71 -26.11
N LYS A 266 -3.61 4.11 -26.91
CA LYS A 266 -3.97 3.07 -27.89
C LYS A 266 -3.98 1.66 -27.30
N SER A 267 -3.55 1.49 -26.06
CA SER A 267 -3.54 0.18 -25.41
C SER A 267 -4.94 -0.17 -24.95
N THR A 268 -5.36 -1.41 -25.21
CA THR A 268 -6.69 -1.92 -24.86
C THR A 268 -6.63 -3.07 -23.84
N GLU A 269 -5.43 -3.52 -23.49
CA GLU A 269 -5.23 -4.68 -22.62
C GLU A 269 -4.30 -4.37 -21.44
N GLY A 270 -4.64 -4.97 -20.30
CA GLY A 270 -3.77 -5.16 -19.14
C GLY A 270 -3.33 -6.62 -19.04
N ARG A 271 -2.48 -6.92 -18.06
CA ARG A 271 -2.02 -8.30 -17.78
C ARG A 271 -1.95 -8.58 -16.29
N ILE A 272 -2.38 -9.77 -15.89
CA ILE A 272 -2.30 -10.29 -14.53
C ILE A 272 -1.29 -11.44 -14.54
N GLU A 273 -0.27 -11.39 -13.68
CA GLU A 273 0.60 -12.54 -13.39
C GLU A 273 0.40 -13.02 -11.96
N ILE A 274 0.24 -14.33 -11.80
CA ILE A 274 0.21 -15.00 -10.49
C ILE A 274 1.64 -15.42 -10.17
N LEU A 275 2.12 -15.11 -8.97
CA LEU A 275 3.45 -15.44 -8.52
C LEU A 275 3.44 -16.64 -7.57
N LYS A 276 4.42 -17.53 -7.74
CA LYS A 276 4.74 -18.63 -6.82
C LYS A 276 6.18 -18.53 -6.31
N GLY A 277 6.57 -19.49 -5.47
CA GLY A 277 7.87 -19.54 -4.82
C GLY A 277 7.91 -18.74 -3.52
N GLU A 278 9.07 -18.74 -2.86
CA GLU A 278 9.32 -18.08 -1.58
C GLU A 278 10.10 -16.77 -1.75
N THR A 279 10.32 -16.07 -0.63
CA THR A 279 11.23 -14.90 -0.58
C THR A 279 12.60 -15.28 -1.14
N GLY A 280 13.11 -14.49 -2.10
CA GLY A 280 14.38 -14.77 -2.76
C GLY A 280 14.27 -15.70 -3.98
N ASN A 281 13.14 -16.38 -4.19
CA ASN A 281 12.92 -17.28 -5.33
C ASN A 281 11.49 -17.20 -5.89
N LEU A 282 11.00 -15.98 -6.17
CA LEU A 282 9.71 -15.77 -6.82
C LEU A 282 9.79 -16.01 -8.33
N GLU A 283 8.76 -16.65 -8.87
CA GLU A 283 8.60 -16.89 -10.30
C GLU A 283 7.13 -16.74 -10.74
N THR A 284 6.91 -16.54 -12.03
CA THR A 284 5.55 -16.51 -12.61
C THR A 284 5.00 -17.93 -12.64
N ASP A 285 3.85 -18.15 -12.01
CA ASP A 285 3.12 -19.41 -12.08
C ASP A 285 2.24 -19.46 -13.33
N SER A 286 1.40 -18.45 -13.51
CA SER A 286 0.55 -18.29 -14.68
C SER A 286 0.31 -16.81 -14.99
N ALA A 287 -0.17 -16.54 -16.19
CA ALA A 287 -0.46 -15.18 -16.64
C ALA A 287 -1.68 -15.15 -17.55
N THR A 288 -2.43 -14.06 -17.49
CA THR A 288 -3.56 -13.82 -18.39
C THR A 288 -3.68 -12.34 -18.73
N ASN A 289 -4.15 -12.04 -19.94
CA ASN A 289 -4.47 -10.67 -20.33
C ASN A 289 -5.95 -10.40 -20.06
N PHE A 290 -6.29 -9.12 -19.88
CA PHE A 290 -7.67 -8.66 -19.74
C PHE A 290 -7.89 -7.37 -20.51
N CYS A 291 -9.12 -7.14 -20.98
CA CYS A 291 -9.49 -5.87 -21.59
C CYS A 291 -9.52 -4.77 -20.53
N LEU A 292 -8.88 -3.64 -20.82
CA LEU A 292 -8.90 -2.49 -19.92
C LEU A 292 -10.33 -1.96 -19.74
N PRO A 293 -10.72 -1.62 -18.51
CA PRO A 293 -12.05 -1.10 -18.24
C PRO A 293 -12.17 0.35 -18.72
N ALA A 294 -13.40 0.77 -19.03
CA ALA A 294 -13.74 2.16 -19.26
C ALA A 294 -13.94 2.89 -17.92
N ASN A 295 -13.28 4.03 -17.73
CA ASN A 295 -13.46 4.89 -16.55
C ASN A 295 -14.73 5.75 -16.69
N GLU A 296 -15.88 5.07 -16.73
CA GLU A 296 -17.20 5.69 -16.93
C GLU A 296 -18.17 5.34 -15.80
N SER A 297 -18.07 4.12 -15.25
CA SER A 297 -18.91 3.67 -14.14
C SER A 297 -18.27 2.51 -13.39
N LEU A 298 -18.72 2.25 -12.16
CA LEU A 298 -18.23 1.13 -11.35
C LEU A 298 -18.44 -0.23 -12.02
N ALA A 299 -19.56 -0.40 -12.74
CA ALA A 299 -19.88 -1.65 -13.44
C ALA A 299 -18.87 -1.99 -14.54
N LYS A 300 -18.20 -0.99 -15.12
CA LYS A 300 -17.15 -1.22 -16.12
C LYS A 300 -15.89 -1.81 -15.51
N TYR A 301 -15.69 -1.74 -14.20
CA TYR A 301 -14.56 -2.37 -13.50
C TYR A 301 -14.83 -3.82 -13.11
N ASP A 302 -16.10 -4.27 -13.11
CA ASP A 302 -16.49 -5.63 -12.71
C ASP A 302 -15.76 -6.69 -13.55
N ASN A 303 -15.51 -6.44 -14.84
CA ASN A 303 -14.78 -7.37 -15.71
C ASN A 303 -13.34 -7.65 -15.24
N VAL A 304 -12.65 -6.66 -14.67
CA VAL A 304 -11.30 -6.82 -14.11
C VAL A 304 -11.36 -7.63 -12.82
N ILE A 305 -12.37 -7.39 -11.99
CA ILE A 305 -12.61 -8.14 -10.75
C ILE A 305 -12.91 -9.60 -11.06
N GLU A 306 -13.81 -9.88 -12.01
CA GLU A 306 -14.14 -11.23 -12.46
C GLU A 306 -12.91 -11.97 -12.97
N LYS A 307 -12.05 -11.32 -13.77
CA LYS A 307 -10.79 -11.91 -14.24
C LYS A 307 -9.83 -12.22 -13.10
N LEU A 308 -9.76 -11.38 -12.08
CA LEU A 308 -8.96 -11.65 -10.89
C LEU A 308 -9.54 -12.85 -10.10
N LEU A 309 -10.86 -12.92 -9.92
CA LEU A 309 -11.53 -14.03 -9.24
C LEU A 309 -11.35 -15.37 -9.97
N GLU A 310 -11.44 -15.38 -11.30
CA GLU A 310 -11.10 -16.55 -12.13
C GLU A 310 -9.65 -17.01 -11.87
N ALA A 311 -8.72 -16.07 -11.76
CA ALA A 311 -7.31 -16.36 -11.51
C ALA A 311 -7.09 -16.92 -10.09
N ILE A 312 -7.77 -16.37 -9.08
CA ILE A 312 -7.76 -16.88 -7.70
C ILE A 312 -8.32 -18.31 -7.65
N ALA A 313 -9.46 -18.56 -8.30
CA ALA A 313 -10.08 -19.88 -8.32
C ALA A 313 -9.14 -20.94 -8.92
N LYS A 314 -8.48 -20.63 -10.04
CA LYS A 314 -7.49 -21.52 -10.67
C LYS A 314 -6.30 -21.80 -9.74
N HIS A 315 -5.80 -20.80 -9.03
CA HIS A 315 -4.71 -20.98 -8.07
C HIS A 315 -5.12 -21.91 -6.92
N ASN A 316 -6.35 -21.78 -6.40
CA ASN A 316 -6.83 -22.61 -5.29
C ASN A 316 -7.15 -24.05 -5.69
N THR A 317 -7.39 -24.34 -6.98
CA THR A 317 -7.56 -25.72 -7.45
C THR A 317 -6.25 -26.50 -7.63
N ILE A 318 -5.11 -25.81 -7.65
CA ILE A 318 -3.79 -26.39 -7.95
C ILE A 318 -2.94 -26.58 -6.68
N ASN A 319 -3.28 -25.91 -5.57
CA ASN A 319 -2.65 -26.06 -4.25
C ASN A 319 -3.50 -26.95 -3.34
#